data_AF-A0A5U9KZA8-F1
#
_entry.id   AF-A0A5U9KZA8-F1
#
_cell.length_a   1.000
_cell.length_b   1.000
_cell.length_c   1.000
_cell.angle_alpha   90.00
_cell.angle_beta   90.00
_cell.angle_gamma   90.00
#
_symmetry.space_group_name_H-M   'P 1'
#
loop_
_entity.id
_entity.type
_entity.pdbx_description
1 polymer ?
#
loop_
_entity_poly.entity_id
_entity_poly.type
_entity_poly.pdbx_seq_one_letter_code
_entity_poly.pdbx_strand_id
1 'polypeptide(L)'
;MNALAGTILGAVVGGGCSILAVRMTLYVERKQRHISDRREKQALTGGLADEIDCLFGMYKQLVYEPLEAVNEGDILWVRFYARQRYFSFYEARAGDVSGLSPEVRRSVIRAYSTARSMLEGLAVHTSLLEKYEEISQSAGKEESTADILRQRLITNTRQLRAFHGVMCAVTEQTLTQLR
;
A
#
# COMPACT_ATOMS: atom_id res chain seq x y z
N MET A 1 -8.13 75.32 3.05
CA MET A 1 -6.93 74.45 3.09
C MET A 1 -7.08 73.22 4.00
N ASN A 2 -7.99 73.20 4.97
CA ASN A 2 -8.09 72.07 5.94
C ASN A 2 -8.67 70.77 5.34
N ALA A 3 -9.49 70.84 4.28
CA ALA A 3 -10.15 69.68 3.69
C ALA A 3 -9.21 68.77 2.86
N LEU A 4 -8.20 69.36 2.20
CA LEU A 4 -7.21 68.63 1.38
C LEU A 4 -6.17 67.90 2.26
N ALA A 5 -5.79 68.50 3.39
CA ALA A 5 -4.89 67.85 4.35
C ALA A 5 -5.53 66.60 4.99
N GLY A 6 -6.83 66.66 5.29
CA GLY A 6 -7.57 65.51 5.86
C GLY A 6 -7.77 64.36 4.89
N THR A 7 -7.96 64.63 3.60
CA THR A 7 -8.12 63.59 2.56
C THR A 7 -6.81 62.88 2.24
N ILE A 8 -5.69 63.61 2.22
CA ILE A 8 -4.35 63.01 2.02
C ILE A 8 -3.95 62.17 3.25
N LEU A 9 -4.19 62.66 4.48
CA LEU A 9 -3.95 61.88 5.69
C LEU A 9 -4.80 60.60 5.73
N GLY A 10 -6.09 60.70 5.39
CA GLY A 10 -7.01 59.56 5.34
C GLY A 10 -6.60 58.50 4.31
N ALA A 11 -6.11 58.91 3.14
CA ALA A 11 -5.64 58.01 2.10
C ALA A 11 -4.34 57.26 2.50
N VAL A 12 -3.40 57.95 3.17
CA VAL A 12 -2.15 57.32 3.65
C VAL A 12 -2.44 56.33 4.77
N VAL A 13 -3.30 56.69 5.73
CA VAL A 13 -3.69 55.79 6.83
C VAL A 13 -4.52 54.61 6.31
N GLY A 14 -5.49 54.85 5.42
CA GLY A 14 -6.29 53.78 4.80
C GLY A 14 -5.46 52.83 3.94
N GLY A 15 -4.50 53.37 3.16
CA GLY A 15 -3.55 52.59 2.36
C GLY A 15 -2.60 51.75 3.23
N GLY A 16 -2.08 52.32 4.32
CA GLY A 16 -1.25 51.61 5.29
C GLY A 16 -1.99 50.45 5.98
N CYS A 17 -3.23 50.68 6.43
CA CYS A 17 -4.09 49.64 6.99
C CYS A 17 -4.39 48.53 5.97
N SER A 18 -4.60 48.88 4.70
CA SER A 18 -4.85 47.92 3.62
C SER A 18 -3.65 47.01 3.35
N ILE A 19 -2.44 47.57 3.30
CA ILE A 19 -1.20 46.80 3.12
C ILE A 19 -0.95 45.87 4.31
N LEU A 20 -1.23 46.33 5.54
CA LEU A 20 -1.10 45.53 6.75
C LEU A 20 -2.11 44.38 6.77
N ALA A 21 -3.37 44.66 6.40
CA ALA A 21 -4.43 43.65 6.28
C ALA A 21 -4.06 42.57 5.25
N VAL A 22 -3.60 42.96 4.05
CA VAL A 22 -3.15 42.01 3.02
C VAL A 22 -1.99 41.16 3.52
N ARG A 23 -0.99 41.75 4.19
CA ARG A 23 0.12 40.99 4.78
C ARG A 23 -0.33 40.00 5.84
N MET A 24 -1.27 40.39 6.69
CA MET A 24 -1.87 39.52 7.71
C MET A 24 -2.62 38.35 7.06
N THR A 25 -3.43 38.61 6.04
CA THR A 25 -4.16 37.59 5.28
C THR A 25 -3.20 36.60 4.63
N LEU A 26 -2.17 37.09 3.94
CA LEU A 26 -1.15 36.24 3.31
C LEU A 26 -0.39 35.39 4.34
N TYR A 27 -0.11 35.94 5.52
CA TYR A 27 0.53 35.19 6.61
C TYR A 27 -0.38 34.07 7.14
N VAL A 28 -1.65 34.37 7.42
CA VAL A 28 -2.64 33.40 7.89
C VAL A 28 -2.87 32.31 6.83
N GLU A 29 -3.01 32.68 5.55
CA GLU A 29 -3.15 31.73 4.45
C GLU A 29 -1.95 30.79 4.32
N ARG A 30 -0.72 31.32 4.40
CA ARG A 30 0.50 30.49 4.36
C ARG A 30 0.53 29.52 5.53
N LYS A 31 0.23 29.99 6.74
CA LYS A 31 0.18 29.16 7.94
C LYS A 31 -0.89 28.08 7.81
N GLN A 32 -2.07 28.43 7.30
CA GLN A 32 -3.17 27.50 7.10
C GLN A 32 -2.85 26.45 6.02
N ARG A 33 -2.21 26.84 4.91
CA ARG A 33 -1.71 25.91 3.89
C ARG A 33 -0.73 24.91 4.49
N HIS A 34 0.26 25.36 5.26
CA HIS A 34 1.20 24.44 5.90
C HIS A 34 0.55 23.46 6.87
N ILE A 35 -0.47 23.89 7.61
CA ILE A 35 -1.24 23.00 8.50
C ILE A 35 -2.05 21.99 7.67
N SER A 36 -2.71 22.45 6.61
CA SER A 36 -3.48 21.61 5.70
C SER A 36 -2.61 20.57 5.03
N ASP A 37 -1.46 20.96 4.48
CA ASP A 37 -0.50 20.07 3.82
C ASP A 37 0.00 18.98 4.77
N ARG A 38 0.27 19.34 6.04
CA ARG A 38 0.69 18.37 7.06
C ARG A 38 -0.43 17.37 7.37
N ARG A 39 -1.66 17.87 7.57
CA ARG A 39 -2.82 17.00 7.85
C ARG A 39 -3.13 16.07 6.68
N GLU A 40 -3.02 16.57 5.45
CA GLU A 40 -3.23 15.75 4.26
C GLU A 40 -2.16 14.66 4.13
N LYS A 41 -0.89 14.99 4.37
CA LYS A 41 0.18 13.98 4.39
C LYS A 41 -0.01 12.95 5.50
N GLN A 42 -0.47 13.36 6.68
CA GLN A 42 -0.79 12.45 7.77
C GLN A 42 -1.97 11.53 7.43
N ALA A 43 -3.03 12.07 6.83
CA ALA A 43 -4.17 11.27 6.38
C ALA A 43 -3.77 10.27 5.28
N LEU A 44 -2.90 10.69 4.35
CA LEU A 44 -2.37 9.82 3.30
C LEU A 44 -1.52 8.68 3.90
N THR A 45 -0.52 9.02 4.71
CA THR A 45 0.39 8.02 5.30
C THR A 45 -0.32 7.09 6.27
N GLY A 46 -1.24 7.61 7.09
CA GLY A 46 -2.11 6.80 7.96
C GLY A 46 -2.99 5.84 7.17
N GLY A 47 -3.68 6.32 6.13
CA GLY A 47 -4.54 5.43 5.32
C GLY A 47 -3.77 4.38 4.53
N LEU A 48 -2.55 4.69 4.05
CA LEU A 48 -1.66 3.68 3.46
C LEU A 48 -1.22 2.65 4.50
N ALA A 49 -0.90 3.08 5.72
CA ALA A 49 -0.51 2.17 6.80
C ALA A 49 -1.67 1.23 7.16
N ASP A 50 -2.87 1.76 7.32
CA ASP A 50 -4.06 0.98 7.68
C ASP A 50 -4.42 -0.05 6.60
N GLU A 51 -4.31 0.31 5.31
CA GLU A 51 -4.56 -0.62 4.20
C GLU A 51 -3.52 -1.75 4.17
N ILE A 52 -2.23 -1.41 4.29
CA ILE A 52 -1.14 -2.39 4.34
C ILE A 52 -1.29 -3.32 5.56
N ASP A 53 -1.60 -2.77 6.73
CA ASP A 53 -1.72 -3.54 7.98
C ASP A 53 -2.92 -4.48 7.94
N CYS A 54 -4.08 -4.02 7.43
CA CYS A 54 -5.26 -4.86 7.21
C CYS A 54 -4.95 -6.04 6.27
N LEU A 55 -4.30 -5.76 5.14
CA LEU A 55 -3.92 -6.79 4.16
C LEU A 55 -2.93 -7.79 4.76
N PHE A 56 -1.93 -7.30 5.48
CA PHE A 56 -0.92 -8.15 6.08
C PHE A 56 -1.49 -8.98 7.23
N GLY A 57 -2.44 -8.44 8.01
CA GLY A 57 -3.19 -9.16 9.02
C GLY A 57 -4.00 -10.33 8.43
N MET A 58 -4.74 -10.10 7.35
CA MET A 58 -5.45 -11.15 6.63
C MET A 58 -4.49 -12.22 6.09
N TYR A 59 -3.38 -11.79 5.49
CA TYR A 59 -2.34 -12.70 5.03
C TYR A 59 -1.78 -13.57 6.18
N LYS A 60 -1.52 -12.96 7.35
CA LYS A 60 -1.04 -13.67 8.54
C LYS A 60 -2.00 -14.75 9.00
N GLN A 61 -3.29 -14.47 9.01
CA GLN A 61 -4.31 -15.42 9.44
C GLN A 61 -4.45 -16.64 8.51
N LEU A 62 -4.20 -16.46 7.20
CA LEU A 62 -4.52 -17.48 6.20
C LEU A 62 -3.29 -18.24 5.69
N VAL A 63 -2.14 -17.59 5.60
CA VAL A 63 -1.02 -18.07 4.79
C VAL A 63 0.31 -18.11 5.54
N TYR A 64 0.53 -17.19 6.49
CA TYR A 64 1.83 -17.06 7.18
C TYR A 64 2.25 -18.35 7.88
N GLU A 65 1.45 -18.85 8.81
CA GLU A 65 1.81 -20.05 9.58
C GLU A 65 1.97 -21.28 8.67
N PRO A 66 1.06 -21.58 7.72
CA PRO A 66 1.27 -22.67 6.77
C PRO A 66 2.56 -22.57 5.95
N LEU A 67 2.97 -21.37 5.53
CA LEU A 67 4.20 -21.17 4.76
C LEU A 67 5.47 -21.28 5.61
N GLU A 68 5.41 -20.92 6.89
CA GLU A 68 6.53 -21.12 7.80
C GLU A 68 6.71 -22.61 8.17
N ALA A 69 5.59 -23.33 8.31
CA ALA A 69 5.57 -24.73 8.71
C ALA A 69 5.85 -25.73 7.57
N VAL A 70 5.74 -25.33 6.31
CA VAL A 70 5.95 -26.25 5.16
C VAL A 70 7.42 -26.61 5.01
N ASN A 71 7.73 -27.92 4.98
CA ASN A 71 9.11 -28.37 4.80
C ASN A 71 9.59 -28.21 3.36
N GLU A 72 10.91 -28.30 3.17
CA GLU A 72 11.45 -28.41 1.82
C GLU A 72 10.97 -29.70 1.15
N GLY A 73 10.41 -29.59 -0.05
CA GLY A 73 9.87 -30.73 -0.80
C GLY A 73 8.37 -30.97 -0.61
N ASP A 74 7.73 -30.28 0.34
CA ASP A 74 6.29 -30.38 0.57
C ASP A 74 5.48 -29.36 -0.24
N ILE A 75 4.18 -29.66 -0.39
CA ILE A 75 3.21 -28.79 -1.05
C ILE A 75 2.53 -27.94 0.01
N LEU A 76 2.36 -26.64 -0.28
CA LEU A 76 1.51 -25.76 0.53
C LEU A 76 0.03 -26.09 0.30
N TRP A 77 -0.67 -26.60 1.31
CA TRP A 77 -2.09 -26.93 1.20
C TRP A 77 -3.01 -25.76 1.58
N VAL A 78 -2.75 -24.59 1.01
CA VAL A 78 -3.54 -23.36 1.24
C VAL A 78 -4.22 -22.93 -0.05
N ARG A 79 -5.53 -22.67 0.04
CA ARG A 79 -6.29 -22.06 -1.05
C ARG A 79 -6.50 -20.57 -0.77
N PHE A 80 -6.15 -19.76 -1.74
CA PHE A 80 -6.29 -18.31 -1.70
C PHE A 80 -7.08 -17.83 -2.92
N TYR A 81 -8.24 -17.25 -2.65
CA TYR A 81 -9.12 -16.73 -3.70
C TYR A 81 -9.04 -15.21 -3.74
N ALA A 82 -8.18 -14.69 -4.63
CA ALA A 82 -8.04 -13.26 -4.88
C ALA A 82 -9.28 -12.71 -5.62
N ARG A 83 -10.39 -12.46 -4.89
CA ARG A 83 -11.63 -11.93 -5.48
C ARG A 83 -11.92 -10.46 -5.15
N GLN A 84 -11.11 -9.85 -4.28
CA GLN A 84 -11.35 -8.48 -3.79
C GLN A 84 -10.38 -7.47 -4.39
N ARG A 85 -10.80 -6.20 -4.45
CA ARG A 85 -9.90 -5.06 -4.74
C ARG A 85 -9.14 -4.68 -3.47
N TYR A 86 -8.03 -5.35 -3.23
CA TYR A 86 -7.24 -5.24 -2.00
C TYR A 86 -6.52 -3.90 -1.78
N PHE A 87 -6.33 -3.09 -2.82
CA PHE A 87 -5.46 -1.90 -2.80
C PHE A 87 -6.21 -0.60 -3.15
N SER A 88 -7.50 -0.54 -2.79
CA SER A 88 -8.40 0.54 -3.21
C SER A 88 -7.98 1.94 -2.77
N PHE A 89 -7.41 2.09 -1.56
CA PHE A 89 -6.95 3.36 -1.02
C PHE A 89 -5.71 3.84 -1.76
N TYR A 90 -4.70 2.97 -1.91
CA TYR A 90 -3.52 3.28 -2.70
C TYR A 90 -3.85 3.65 -4.14
N GLU A 91 -4.73 2.89 -4.79
CA GLU A 91 -5.17 3.18 -6.16
C GLU A 91 -5.88 4.54 -6.26
N ALA A 92 -6.73 4.88 -5.28
CA ALA A 92 -7.44 6.15 -5.23
C ALA A 92 -6.52 7.35 -4.94
N ARG A 93 -5.42 7.14 -4.21
CA ARG A 93 -4.48 8.20 -3.77
C ARG A 93 -3.11 8.14 -4.43
N ALA A 94 -2.98 7.39 -5.54
CA ALA A 94 -1.70 7.17 -6.22
C ALA A 94 -1.01 8.48 -6.65
N GLY A 95 -1.78 9.50 -7.03
CA GLY A 95 -1.25 10.83 -7.34
C GLY A 95 -0.58 11.49 -6.14
N ASP A 96 -1.17 11.36 -4.94
CA ASP A 96 -0.70 12.00 -3.72
C ASP A 96 0.55 11.31 -3.16
N VAL A 97 0.71 10.02 -3.44
CA VAL A 97 1.94 9.24 -3.13
C VAL A 97 3.18 9.87 -3.76
N SER A 98 3.05 10.55 -4.91
CA SER A 98 4.16 11.27 -5.54
C SER A 98 4.74 12.39 -4.66
N GLY A 99 3.91 12.99 -3.79
CA GLY A 99 4.29 14.07 -2.87
C GLY A 99 4.98 13.62 -1.57
N LEU A 100 5.13 12.30 -1.36
CA LEU A 100 5.90 11.72 -0.26
C LEU A 100 7.41 11.86 -0.51
N SER A 101 8.23 11.67 0.54
CA SER A 101 9.68 11.63 0.37
C SER A 101 10.08 10.47 -0.56
N PRO A 102 11.19 10.57 -1.30
CA PRO A 102 11.62 9.50 -2.21
C PRO A 102 11.83 8.13 -1.53
N GLU A 103 12.20 8.13 -0.25
CA GLU A 103 12.36 6.91 0.54
C GLU A 103 11.02 6.26 0.86
N VAL A 104 10.10 7.02 1.48
CA VAL A 104 8.76 6.53 1.83
C VAL A 104 8.01 6.09 0.57
N ARG A 105 8.06 6.89 -0.49
CA ARG A 105 7.42 6.55 -1.77
C ARG A 105 7.92 5.22 -2.33
N ARG A 106 9.23 4.98 -2.33
CA ARG A 106 9.80 3.70 -2.79
C ARG A 106 9.38 2.54 -1.90
N SER A 107 9.32 2.74 -0.58
CA SER A 107 8.89 1.70 0.36
C SER A 107 7.42 1.32 0.14
N VAL A 108 6.53 2.31 0.01
CA VAL A 108 5.12 2.12 -0.34
C VAL A 108 4.99 1.33 -1.63
N ILE A 109 5.58 1.81 -2.73
CA ILE A 109 5.49 1.12 -4.03
C ILE A 109 5.98 -0.32 -3.91
N ARG A 110 7.11 -0.54 -3.22
CA ARG A 110 7.66 -1.88 -3.02
C ARG A 110 6.70 -2.78 -2.23
N ALA A 111 6.12 -2.30 -1.13
CA ALA A 111 5.16 -3.07 -0.33
C ALA A 111 3.94 -3.49 -1.17
N TYR A 112 3.34 -2.56 -1.92
CA TYR A 112 2.19 -2.87 -2.78
C TYR A 112 2.56 -3.82 -3.93
N SER A 113 3.71 -3.63 -4.57
CA SER A 113 4.18 -4.55 -5.61
C SER A 113 4.44 -5.95 -5.07
N THR A 114 5.12 -6.06 -3.92
CA THR A 114 5.42 -7.35 -3.30
C THR A 114 4.16 -8.04 -2.81
N ALA A 115 3.24 -7.31 -2.17
CA ALA A 115 1.94 -7.85 -1.77
C ALA A 115 1.16 -8.37 -2.99
N ARG A 116 1.06 -7.58 -4.08
CA ARG A 116 0.35 -7.99 -5.30
C ARG A 116 0.93 -9.27 -5.90
N SER A 117 2.25 -9.35 -6.05
CA SER A 117 2.91 -10.57 -6.55
C SER A 117 2.68 -11.78 -5.65
N MET A 118 2.57 -11.60 -4.33
CA MET A 118 2.28 -12.70 -3.40
C MET A 118 0.86 -13.21 -3.59
N LEU A 119 -0.12 -12.31 -3.66
CA LEU A 119 -1.52 -12.66 -3.89
C LEU A 119 -1.72 -13.36 -5.24
N GLU A 120 -1.07 -12.88 -6.30
CA GLU A 120 -1.07 -13.52 -7.62
C GLU A 120 -0.43 -14.91 -7.57
N GLY A 121 0.72 -15.04 -6.91
CA GLY A 121 1.39 -16.33 -6.71
C GLY A 121 0.51 -17.34 -5.97
N LEU A 122 -0.18 -16.91 -4.91
CA LEU A 122 -1.11 -17.74 -4.15
C LEU A 122 -2.35 -18.13 -4.96
N ALA A 123 -2.86 -17.23 -5.82
CA ALA A 123 -3.97 -17.55 -6.72
C ALA A 123 -3.56 -18.61 -7.75
N VAL A 124 -2.37 -18.45 -8.37
CA VAL A 124 -1.81 -19.46 -9.28
C VAL A 124 -1.61 -20.80 -8.57
N HIS A 125 -1.09 -20.76 -7.33
CA HIS A 125 -0.91 -21.95 -6.50
C HIS A 125 -2.22 -22.70 -6.27
N THR A 126 -3.27 -21.95 -5.91
CA THR A 126 -4.63 -22.50 -5.71
C THR A 126 -5.14 -23.20 -6.96
N SER A 127 -4.99 -22.58 -8.14
CA SER A 127 -5.39 -23.20 -9.40
C SER A 127 -4.58 -24.44 -9.76
N LEU A 128 -3.30 -24.52 -9.36
CA LEU A 128 -2.50 -25.74 -9.53
C LEU A 128 -2.96 -26.84 -8.57
N LEU A 129 -3.33 -26.48 -7.34
CA LEU A 129 -3.78 -27.40 -6.31
C LEU A 129 -5.10 -28.06 -6.71
N GLU A 130 -6.07 -27.26 -7.17
CA GLU A 130 -7.36 -27.74 -7.66
C GLU A 130 -7.20 -28.74 -8.82
N LYS A 131 -6.37 -28.41 -9.82
CA LYS A 131 -6.06 -29.32 -10.93
C LYS A 131 -5.40 -30.62 -10.48
N TYR A 132 -4.47 -30.54 -9.53
CA TYR A 132 -3.79 -31.72 -9.00
C TYR A 132 -4.78 -32.65 -8.29
N GLU A 133 -5.69 -32.09 -7.48
CA GLU A 133 -6.71 -32.87 -6.78
C GLU A 133 -7.73 -33.50 -7.74
N GLU A 134 -8.19 -32.77 -8.76
CA GLU A 134 -9.08 -33.28 -9.80
C GLU A 134 -8.49 -34.51 -10.50
N ILE A 135 -7.24 -34.41 -10.95
CA ILE A 135 -6.54 -35.51 -11.64
C ILE A 135 -6.28 -36.67 -10.70
N SER A 136 -5.87 -36.40 -9.45
CA SER A 136 -5.58 -37.43 -8.45
C SER A 136 -6.82 -38.23 -8.04
N GLN A 137 -8.01 -37.62 -8.11
CA GLN A 137 -9.29 -38.27 -7.82
C GLN A 137 -9.84 -39.06 -9.02
N SER A 138 -9.47 -38.69 -10.25
CA SER A 138 -9.82 -39.44 -11.46
C SER A 138 -8.94 -40.68 -11.62
N ALA A 139 -9.31 -41.77 -10.95
CA ALA A 139 -8.56 -43.01 -10.97
C ALA A 139 -8.25 -43.53 -12.39
N GLY A 140 -6.96 -43.57 -12.77
CA GLY A 140 -6.45 -44.56 -13.71
C GLY A 140 -5.98 -44.13 -15.11
N LYS A 141 -5.73 -42.85 -15.43
CA LYS A 141 -5.21 -42.51 -16.79
C LYS A 141 -4.01 -41.57 -16.91
N GLU A 142 -3.58 -40.88 -15.85
CA GLU A 142 -2.57 -39.81 -16.00
C GLU A 142 -1.57 -39.69 -14.84
N GLU A 143 -1.00 -40.81 -14.39
CA GLU A 143 0.01 -40.83 -13.30
C GLU A 143 1.20 -39.89 -13.59
N SER A 144 1.68 -39.87 -14.84
CA SER A 144 2.72 -38.95 -15.29
C SER A 144 2.30 -37.45 -15.21
N THR A 145 1.05 -37.12 -15.53
CA THR A 145 0.55 -35.73 -15.41
C THR A 145 0.44 -35.31 -13.94
N ALA A 146 -0.06 -36.21 -13.08
CA ALA A 146 -0.16 -35.97 -11.65
C ALA A 146 1.22 -35.71 -11.03
N ASP A 147 2.23 -36.49 -11.40
CA ASP A 147 3.62 -36.29 -10.95
C ASP A 147 4.21 -34.96 -11.42
N ILE A 148 3.98 -34.58 -12.69
CA ILE A 148 4.42 -33.27 -13.21
C ILE A 148 3.77 -32.13 -12.43
N LEU A 149 2.47 -32.20 -12.14
CA LEU A 149 1.76 -31.19 -11.35
C LEU A 149 2.25 -31.15 -9.91
N ARG A 150 2.50 -32.30 -9.30
CA ARG A 150 3.10 -32.40 -7.95
C ARG A 150 4.44 -31.67 -7.89
N GLN A 151 5.33 -31.92 -8.85
CA GLN A 151 6.63 -31.25 -8.92
C GLN A 151 6.51 -29.73 -9.13
N ARG A 152 5.54 -29.29 -9.95
CA ARG A 152 5.24 -27.86 -10.12
C ARG A 152 4.72 -27.23 -8.83
N LEU A 153 3.86 -27.91 -8.08
CA LEU A 153 3.36 -27.45 -6.78
C LEU A 153 4.47 -27.32 -5.74
N ILE A 154 5.38 -28.29 -5.66
CA ILE A 154 6.55 -28.23 -4.77
C ILE A 154 7.45 -27.05 -5.14
N THR A 155 7.74 -26.89 -6.43
CA THR A 155 8.56 -25.78 -6.93
C THR A 155 7.93 -24.43 -6.61
N ASN A 156 6.64 -24.29 -6.85
CA ASN A 156 5.90 -23.07 -6.58
C ASN A 156 5.77 -22.78 -5.08
N THR A 157 5.58 -23.80 -4.24
CA THR A 157 5.61 -23.70 -2.77
C THR A 157 6.95 -23.13 -2.30
N ARG A 158 8.07 -23.64 -2.82
CA ARG A 158 9.40 -23.12 -2.51
C ARG A 158 9.57 -21.66 -2.90
N GLN A 159 9.07 -21.27 -4.08
CA GLN A 159 9.10 -19.89 -4.54
C GLN A 159 8.27 -18.96 -3.64
N LEU A 160 7.06 -19.39 -3.27
CA LEU A 160 6.19 -18.64 -2.36
C LEU A 160 6.82 -18.47 -0.98
N ARG A 161 7.47 -19.51 -0.45
CA ARG A 161 8.17 -19.43 0.84
C ARG A 161 9.35 -18.46 0.80
N ALA A 162 10.16 -18.50 -0.26
CA ALA A 162 11.25 -17.54 -0.43
C ALA A 162 10.71 -16.09 -0.55
N PHE A 163 9.61 -15.91 -1.29
CA PHE A 163 9.00 -14.61 -1.49
C PHE A 163 8.28 -14.08 -0.24
N HIS A 164 7.70 -14.97 0.56
CA HIS A 164 7.07 -14.66 1.84
C HIS A 164 7.98 -13.88 2.79
N GLY A 165 9.23 -14.33 2.95
CA GLY A 165 10.21 -13.64 3.80
C GLY A 165 10.50 -12.22 3.31
N VAL A 166 10.62 -12.04 1.99
CA VAL A 166 10.80 -10.70 1.38
C VAL A 166 9.57 -9.82 1.63
N MET A 167 8.37 -10.37 1.46
CA MET A 167 7.13 -9.63 1.70
C MET A 167 7.01 -9.16 3.15
N CYS A 168 7.28 -10.03 4.12
CA CYS A 168 7.22 -9.65 5.54
C CYS A 168 8.17 -8.50 5.86
N ALA A 169 9.43 -8.63 5.45
CA ALA A 169 10.45 -7.61 5.70
C ALA A 169 10.07 -6.25 5.06
N VAL A 170 9.61 -6.26 3.82
CA VAL A 170 9.19 -5.04 3.10
C VAL A 170 7.96 -4.41 3.76
N THR A 171 6.98 -5.21 4.17
CA THR A 171 5.77 -4.72 4.83
C THR A 171 6.09 -4.08 6.18
N GLU A 172 6.87 -4.75 7.03
CA GLU A 172 7.26 -4.24 8.34
C GLU A 172 8.08 -2.96 8.24
N GLN A 173 9.03 -2.91 7.29
CA GLN A 173 9.81 -1.71 7.01
C GLN A 173 8.90 -0.55 6.58
N THR A 174 7.94 -0.81 5.69
CA THR A 174 7.04 0.22 5.15
C THR A 174 6.10 0.75 6.22
N LEU A 175 5.52 -0.12 7.07
CA LEU A 175 4.68 0.29 8.19
C LEU A 175 5.45 1.17 9.18
N THR A 176 6.73 0.88 9.42
CA THR A 176 7.60 1.72 10.28
C THR A 176 7.86 3.11 9.69
N GLN A 177 7.85 3.24 8.36
CA GLN A 177 8.06 4.53 7.69
C GLN A 177 6.79 5.36 7.55
N LEU A 178 5.62 4.71 7.59
CA LEU A 178 4.32 5.38 7.46
C LEU A 178 3.74 5.85 8.80
N ARG A 179 4.17 5.24 9.91
CA ARG A 179 3.81 5.60 11.29
C ARG A 179 4.78 6.65 11.85
#